data_AF-A0A2I1R8M1-F1
#
_entry.id   AF-A0A2I1R8M1-F1
#
_cell.length_a   1.000
_cell.length_b   1.000
_cell.length_c   1.000
_cell.angle_alpha   90.00
_cell.angle_beta   90.00
_cell.angle_gamma   90.00
#
_symmetry.space_group_name_H-M   'P 1'
#
loop_
_entity.id
_entity.type
_entity.pdbx_description
1 polymer ?
#
loop_
_entity_poly.entity_id
_entity_poly.type
_entity_poly.pdbx_seq_one_letter_code
_entity_poly.pdbx_strand_id
1 'polypeptide(L)'
;MTTTDTDQKWRERSLLVVFVAALVTQNAIAIPYVRSNGPESVKDFFVGDILRTTPGRFAMVDLTFVVIGFHLWAFAEARRLRILPWWAASVVLTFGVGIATAIPFFFLARERALGAR
;
A
#
# COMPACT_ATOMS: atom_id res chain seq x y z
N MET A 1 -10.80 28.51 11.71
CA MET A 1 -10.39 27.29 10.98
C MET A 1 -10.99 27.38 9.59
N THR A 2 -10.17 27.51 8.55
CA THR A 2 -10.66 27.64 7.17
C THR A 2 -11.18 26.28 6.67
N THR A 3 -12.09 26.27 5.71
CA THR A 3 -12.63 25.03 5.10
C THR A 3 -11.51 24.09 4.64
N THR A 4 -10.43 24.66 4.08
CA THR A 4 -9.23 23.94 3.64
C THR A 4 -8.51 23.14 4.73
N ASP A 5 -8.41 23.67 5.96
CA ASP A 5 -7.76 22.98 7.08
C ASP A 5 -8.64 21.82 7.63
N THR A 6 -9.95 21.97 7.51
CA THR A 6 -10.91 20.92 7.87
C THR A 6 -10.84 19.76 6.88
N ASP A 7 -10.84 20.06 5.58
CA ASP A 7 -10.75 19.06 4.51
C ASP A 7 -9.44 18.28 4.56
N GLN A 8 -8.33 18.95 4.85
CA GLN A 8 -7.03 18.30 5.03
C GLN A 8 -7.06 17.29 6.19
N LYS A 9 -7.56 17.70 7.36
CA LYS A 9 -7.65 16.80 8.53
C LYS A 9 -8.55 15.60 8.25
N TRP A 10 -9.65 15.78 7.53
CA TRP A 10 -10.50 14.67 7.11
C TRP A 10 -9.75 13.68 6.21
N ARG A 11 -9.01 14.18 5.22
CA ARG A 11 -8.23 13.33 4.31
C ARG A 11 -7.13 12.56 5.04
N GLU A 12 -6.37 13.22 5.91
CA GLU A 12 -5.35 12.56 6.72
C GLU A 12 -5.94 11.48 7.65
N ARG A 13 -7.05 11.78 8.33
CA ARG A 13 -7.72 10.81 9.20
C ARG A 13 -8.24 9.60 8.43
N SER A 14 -8.90 9.82 7.31
CA SER A 14 -9.41 8.74 6.46
C SER A 14 -8.28 7.86 5.94
N LEU A 15 -7.18 8.46 5.46
CA LEU A 15 -6.01 7.72 5.00
C LEU A 15 -5.35 6.92 6.13
N LEU A 16 -5.26 7.50 7.34
CA LEU A 16 -4.73 6.81 8.51
C LEU A 16 -5.60 5.61 8.89
N VAL A 17 -6.93 5.78 8.93
CA VAL A 17 -7.88 4.70 9.25
C VAL A 17 -7.76 3.56 8.24
N VAL A 18 -7.77 3.88 6.95
CA VAL A 18 -7.63 2.86 5.89
C VAL A 18 -6.26 2.18 5.95
N PHE A 19 -5.18 2.93 6.17
CA PHE A 19 -3.84 2.38 6.35
C PHE A 19 -3.78 1.38 7.50
N VAL A 20 -4.27 1.76 8.69
CA VAL A 20 -4.26 0.89 9.87
C VAL A 20 -5.16 -0.33 9.65
N ALA A 21 -6.36 -0.14 9.08
CA ALA A 21 -7.27 -1.25 8.80
C ALA A 21 -6.67 -2.26 7.82
N ALA A 22 -6.06 -1.79 6.71
CA ALA A 22 -5.40 -2.65 5.74
C ALA A 22 -4.19 -3.36 6.37
N LEU A 23 -3.35 -2.63 7.11
CA LEU A 23 -2.16 -3.19 7.76
C LEU A 23 -2.55 -4.33 8.73
N VAL A 24 -3.57 -4.11 9.56
CA VAL A 24 -4.03 -5.10 10.54
C VAL A 24 -4.67 -6.30 9.85
N THR A 25 -5.61 -6.07 8.93
CA THR A 25 -6.35 -7.18 8.30
C THR A 25 -5.45 -8.05 7.43
N GLN A 26 -4.55 -7.47 6.65
CA GLN A 26 -3.62 -8.24 5.80
C GLN A 26 -2.64 -9.06 6.65
N ASN A 27 -2.06 -8.48 7.71
CA ASN A 27 -1.15 -9.21 8.60
C ASN A 27 -1.89 -10.26 9.45
N ALA A 28 -3.14 -10.02 9.83
CA ALA A 28 -3.96 -11.01 10.55
C ALA A 28 -4.23 -12.27 9.72
N ILE A 29 -4.18 -12.18 8.39
CA ILE A 29 -4.27 -13.33 7.48
C ILE A 29 -2.89 -13.93 7.21
N ALA A 30 -1.91 -13.10 6.84
CA ALA A 30 -0.61 -13.56 6.38
C ALA A 30 0.24 -14.17 7.51
N ILE A 31 0.29 -13.55 8.70
CA ILE A 31 1.16 -14.00 9.80
C ILE A 31 0.77 -15.40 10.28
N PRO A 32 -0.51 -15.72 10.58
CA PRO A 32 -0.88 -17.07 10.99
C PRO A 32 -0.56 -18.11 9.93
N TYR A 33 -0.82 -17.81 8.65
CA TYR A 33 -0.53 -18.71 7.54
C TYR A 33 0.96 -19.03 7.43
N VAL A 34 1.83 -18.00 7.49
CA VAL A 34 3.29 -18.21 7.43
C VAL A 34 3.78 -18.95 8.68
N ARG A 35 3.19 -18.70 9.85
CA ARG A 35 3.53 -19.45 11.08
C ARG A 35 3.15 -20.94 10.97
N SER A 36 2.03 -21.28 10.33
CA SER A 36 1.59 -22.67 10.19
C SER A 36 2.29 -23.42 9.05
N ASN A 37 2.69 -22.73 7.97
CA ASN A 37 3.25 -23.35 6.76
C ASN A 37 4.76 -23.11 6.58
N GLY A 38 5.38 -22.32 7.46
CA GLY A 38 6.80 -21.97 7.43
C GLY A 38 7.13 -20.75 6.57
N PRO A 39 8.34 -20.16 6.71
CA PRO A 39 8.72 -18.91 6.03
C PRO A 39 8.69 -18.95 4.51
N GLU A 40 8.94 -20.12 3.90
CA GLU A 40 8.92 -20.30 2.44
C GLU A 40 7.53 -20.08 1.83
N SER A 41 6.46 -20.26 2.63
CA SER A 41 5.07 -20.07 2.21
C SER A 41 4.69 -18.62 1.89
N VAL A 42 5.57 -17.64 2.18
CA VAL A 42 5.40 -16.24 1.73
C VAL A 42 5.23 -16.17 0.21
N LYS A 43 5.88 -17.06 -0.55
CA LYS A 43 5.79 -17.13 -2.01
C LYS A 43 4.38 -17.48 -2.50
N ASP A 44 3.58 -18.16 -1.69
CA ASP A 44 2.23 -18.59 -2.06
C ASP A 44 1.31 -17.39 -2.32
N PHE A 45 1.56 -16.26 -1.63
CA PHE A 45 0.82 -15.00 -1.82
C PHE A 45 1.14 -14.29 -3.14
N PHE A 46 2.20 -14.70 -3.84
CA PHE A 46 2.66 -14.03 -5.06
C PHE A 46 2.70 -14.95 -6.28
N VAL A 47 2.96 -16.25 -6.11
CA VAL A 47 3.26 -17.20 -7.21
C VAL A 47 2.50 -18.53 -7.05
N GLY A 48 1.63 -18.67 -6.04
CA GLY A 48 0.92 -19.91 -5.74
C GLY A 48 -0.26 -20.22 -6.69
N ASP A 49 -1.21 -21.02 -6.18
CA ASP A 49 -2.36 -21.54 -6.94
C ASP A 49 -3.28 -20.46 -7.55
N ILE A 50 -3.17 -19.20 -7.11
CA ILE A 50 -3.89 -18.06 -7.67
C ILE A 50 -3.69 -17.91 -9.18
N LEU A 51 -2.53 -18.30 -9.72
CA LEU A 51 -2.25 -18.21 -11.16
C LEU A 51 -2.83 -19.39 -11.97
N ARG A 52 -3.35 -20.43 -11.30
CA ARG A 52 -3.84 -21.65 -11.97
C ARG A 52 -5.26 -21.49 -12.50
N THR A 53 -6.03 -20.56 -11.94
CA THR A 53 -7.40 -20.27 -12.39
C THR A 53 -7.43 -19.03 -13.29
N THR A 54 -8.32 -19.01 -14.29
CA THR A 54 -8.51 -17.82 -15.15
C THR A 54 -8.89 -16.56 -14.35
N PRO A 55 -9.82 -16.62 -13.36
CA PRO A 55 -10.14 -15.46 -12.53
C PRO A 55 -8.95 -14.99 -11.68
N GLY A 56 -8.19 -15.90 -11.09
CA GLY A 56 -7.04 -15.52 -10.27
C GLY A 56 -5.90 -14.90 -11.08
N ARG A 57 -5.65 -15.39 -12.30
CA ARG A 57 -4.72 -14.76 -13.24
C ARG A 57 -5.16 -13.36 -13.66
N PHE A 58 -6.45 -13.15 -13.93
CA PHE A 58 -6.97 -11.81 -14.22
C PHE A 58 -6.72 -10.86 -13.05
N ALA A 59 -7.07 -11.27 -11.82
CA ALA A 59 -6.84 -10.47 -10.62
C ALA A 59 -5.36 -10.12 -10.40
N MET A 60 -4.44 -11.06 -10.66
CA MET A 60 -3.00 -10.80 -10.56
C MET A 60 -2.49 -9.81 -11.61
N VAL A 61 -2.99 -9.90 -12.84
CA VAL A 61 -2.62 -8.94 -13.90
C VAL A 61 -3.15 -7.55 -13.56
N ASP A 62 -4.42 -7.44 -13.18
CA ASP A 62 -5.04 -6.18 -12.75
C ASP A 62 -4.26 -5.55 -11.60
N LEU A 63 -3.98 -6.33 -10.55
CA LEU A 63 -3.20 -5.91 -9.40
C LEU A 63 -1.78 -5.47 -9.78
N THR A 64 -1.14 -6.18 -10.72
CA THR A 64 0.21 -5.83 -11.21
C THR A 64 0.21 -4.45 -11.86
N PHE A 65 -0.77 -4.16 -12.73
CA PHE A 65 -0.87 -2.84 -13.36
C PHE A 65 -1.20 -1.75 -12.35
N VAL A 66 -2.02 -2.03 -11.32
CA VAL A 66 -2.27 -1.09 -10.21
C VAL A 66 -0.97 -0.77 -9.46
N VAL A 67 -0.17 -1.78 -9.12
CA VAL A 67 1.12 -1.62 -8.42
C VAL A 67 2.09 -0.77 -9.26
N ILE A 68 2.25 -1.10 -10.54
CA ILE A 68 3.15 -0.38 -11.44
C ILE A 68 2.70 1.07 -11.61
N GLY A 69 1.43 1.28 -11.96
CA GLY A 69 0.87 2.61 -12.19
C GLY A 69 1.00 3.50 -10.94
N PHE A 70 0.67 2.96 -9.77
CA PHE A 70 0.83 3.67 -8.50
C PHE A 70 2.29 4.03 -8.23
N HIS A 71 3.24 3.09 -8.32
CA HIS A 71 4.64 3.36 -7.96
C HIS A 71 5.35 4.30 -8.93
N LEU A 72 5.03 4.25 -10.23
CA LEU A 72 5.55 5.20 -11.22
C LEU A 72 5.08 6.63 -10.90
N TRP A 73 3.79 6.80 -10.64
CA TRP A 73 3.24 8.10 -10.25
C TRP A 73 3.78 8.57 -8.90
N ALA A 74 3.81 7.69 -7.90
CA ALA A 74 4.25 7.99 -6.54
C ALA A 74 5.72 8.39 -6.51
N PHE A 75 6.57 7.77 -7.34
CA PHE A 75 7.97 8.15 -7.47
C PHE A 75 8.13 9.58 -7.99
N ALA A 76 7.41 9.95 -9.04
CA ALA A 76 7.44 11.31 -9.59
C ALA A 76 6.99 12.35 -8.56
N GLU A 77 5.88 12.08 -7.86
CA GLU A 77 5.36 12.95 -6.81
C GLU A 77 6.33 13.03 -5.61
N ALA A 78 6.95 11.92 -5.23
CA ALA A 78 7.92 11.87 -4.15
C ALA A 78 9.16 12.71 -4.45
N ARG A 79 9.64 12.71 -5.70
CA ARG A 79 10.72 13.61 -6.14
C ARG A 79 10.31 15.08 -6.05
N ARG A 80 9.11 15.43 -6.53
CA ARG A 80 8.57 16.80 -6.48
C ARG A 80 8.44 17.32 -5.04
N LEU A 81 7.99 16.45 -4.13
CA LEU A 81 7.77 16.80 -2.73
C LEU A 81 9.01 16.60 -1.83
N ARG A 82 10.09 16.01 -2.35
CA ARG A 82 11.31 15.60 -1.61
C ARG A 82 11.04 14.59 -0.49
N ILE A 83 10.12 13.66 -0.74
CA ILE A 83 9.72 12.58 0.18
C ILE A 83 10.12 11.19 -0.33
N LEU A 84 11.23 11.08 -1.06
CA LEU A 84 11.73 9.81 -1.61
C LEU A 84 11.87 8.67 -0.57
N PRO A 85 12.30 8.90 0.69
CA PRO A 85 12.31 7.85 1.71
C PRO A 85 10.93 7.25 1.98
N TRP A 86 9.87 8.07 1.91
CA TRP A 86 8.49 7.63 2.10
C TRP A 86 7.96 6.83 0.92
N TRP A 87 8.42 7.12 -0.30
CA TRP A 87 8.16 6.26 -1.46
C TRP A 87 8.87 4.90 -1.32
N ALA A 88 10.14 4.88 -0.90
CA ALA A 88 10.84 3.61 -0.67
C ALA A 88 10.15 2.75 0.39
N ALA A 89 9.67 3.37 1.48
CA ALA A 89 8.88 2.68 2.49
C ALA A 89 7.55 2.13 1.94
N SER A 90 6.88 2.83 1.00
CA SER A 90 5.66 2.29 0.38
C SER A 90 5.95 1.11 -0.55
N VAL A 91 7.11 1.09 -1.23
CA VAL A 91 7.59 -0.08 -1.99
C VAL A 91 7.77 -1.27 -1.06
N VAL A 92 8.45 -1.09 0.08
CA VAL A 92 8.64 -2.16 1.08
C VAL A 92 7.29 -2.66 1.60
N LEU A 93 6.34 -1.78 1.92
CA LEU A 93 5.00 -2.17 2.35
C LEU A 93 4.22 -2.92 1.27
N THR A 94 4.42 -2.58 -0.01
CA THR A 94 3.73 -3.24 -1.13
C THR A 94 4.10 -4.71 -1.23
N PHE A 95 5.38 -5.04 -1.08
CA PHE A 95 5.87 -6.41 -1.20
C PHE A 95 5.94 -7.15 0.14
N GLY A 96 6.00 -6.42 1.26
CA GLY A 96 6.05 -7.01 2.60
C GLY A 96 4.67 -7.28 3.21
N VAL A 97 3.67 -6.46 2.89
CA VAL A 97 2.30 -6.58 3.45
C VAL A 97 1.26 -6.65 2.33
N GLY A 98 1.35 -5.74 1.37
CA GLY A 98 0.49 -5.67 0.20
C GLY A 98 0.12 -4.23 -0.17
N ILE A 99 -0.24 -4.04 -1.44
CA ILE A 99 -0.47 -2.71 -2.02
C ILE A 99 -1.60 -1.93 -1.34
N ALA A 100 -2.60 -2.62 -0.79
CA ALA A 100 -3.72 -2.01 -0.05
C ALA A 100 -3.26 -1.26 1.22
N THR A 101 -2.14 -1.66 1.82
CA THR A 101 -1.49 -0.94 2.93
C THR A 101 -0.58 0.19 2.41
N ALA A 102 0.14 -0.06 1.31
CA ALA A 102 1.14 0.88 0.80
C ALA A 102 0.56 2.17 0.20
N ILE A 103 -0.57 2.08 -0.51
CA ILE A 103 -1.24 3.24 -1.13
C ILE A 103 -1.66 4.29 -0.08
N PRO A 104 -2.49 3.96 0.93
CA PRO A 104 -2.92 4.93 1.92
C PRO A 104 -1.76 5.47 2.76
N PHE A 105 -0.73 4.65 3.02
CA PHE A 105 0.50 5.10 3.67
C PHE A 105 1.21 6.21 2.89
N PHE A 106 1.45 6.00 1.59
CA PHE A 106 2.14 6.98 0.76
C PHE A 106 1.31 8.27 0.62
N PHE A 107 0.00 8.13 0.42
CA PHE A 107 -0.90 9.28 0.38
C PHE A 107 -0.89 10.04 1.71
N LEU A 108 -0.85 9.36 2.86
CA LEU A 108 -0.73 10.03 4.15
C LEU A 108 0.60 10.80 4.28
N ALA A 109 1.72 10.22 3.84
CA ALA A 109 3.00 10.92 3.81
C ALA A 109 2.98 12.13 2.88
N ARG A 110 2.33 12.00 1.73
CA ARG A 110 2.12 13.09 0.76
C ARG A 110 1.31 14.24 1.38
N GLU A 111 0.22 13.94 2.08
CA GLU A 111 -0.62 14.97 2.70
C GLU A 111 0.12 15.79 3.74
N ARG A 112 0.88 15.11 4.59
CA ARG A 112 1.72 15.78 5.58
C ARG A 112 2.79 16.65 4.93
N ALA A 113 3.37 16.20 3.82
CA ALA A 113 4.38 16.97 3.08
C ALA A 113 3.78 18.20 2.37
N LEU A 114 2.52 18.14 1.94
CA LEU A 114 1.80 19.27 1.37
C LEU A 114 1.38 20.29 2.43
N GLY A 115 0.94 19.83 3.61
CA GLY A 115 0.55 20.71 4.71
C GLY A 115 1.72 21.36 5.46
N ALA A 116 2.93 20.82 5.33
CA ALA A 116 4.14 21.40 5.90
C ALA A 116 4.77 22.53 5.04
N ARG A 117 4.18 22.83 3.88
CA ARG A 117 4.58 23.92 2.98
C ARG A 117 3.60 25.07 3.09
#